data_AF-A0A661Q7H1-F1
#
_entry.id   AF-A0A661Q7H1-F1
#
_cell.length_a   1.000
_cell.length_b   1.000
_cell.length_c   1.000
_cell.angle_alpha   90.00
_cell.angle_beta   90.00
_cell.angle_gamma   90.00
#
_symmetry.space_group_name_H-M   'P 1'
#
loop_
_entity.id
_entity.type
_entity.pdbx_description
1 polymer ?
#
loop_
_entity_poly.entity_id
_entity_poly.type
_entity_poly.pdbx_seq_one_letter_code
_entity_poly.pdbx_strand_id
1 'polypeptide(L)'
;MEAVKVGEKIKDLRQKDNISLQELSAKSGYSTAVLSQIENHLVSPSLGVLVHLAKAMDVSIGAFFGREETEPFTLIRKGEEHTVSRFASKEGVRY
;
A
#
# COMPACT_ATOMS: atom_id res chain seq x y z
N MET A 1 17.09 2.98 -7.75
CA MET A 1 15.86 2.75 -6.98
C MET A 1 14.72 2.83 -7.98
N GLU A 2 14.10 1.71 -8.32
CA GLU A 2 12.99 1.69 -9.27
C GLU A 2 11.81 2.45 -8.66
N ALA A 3 11.28 3.44 -9.37
CA ALA A 3 10.18 4.24 -8.88
C ALA A 3 8.92 3.37 -8.84
N VAL A 4 8.35 3.16 -7.65
CA VAL A 4 7.12 2.38 -7.52
C VAL A 4 5.99 3.12 -8.24
N LYS A 5 5.47 2.52 -9.29
CA LYS A 5 4.40 3.07 -10.11
C LYS A 5 3.02 2.79 -9.51
N VAL A 6 2.73 3.49 -8.42
CA VAL A 6 1.50 3.33 -7.64
C VAL A 6 0.24 3.55 -8.49
N GLY A 7 0.27 4.50 -9.43
CA GLY A 7 -0.87 4.78 -10.32
C GLY A 7 -1.23 3.61 -11.23
N GLU A 8 -0.23 2.97 -11.82
CA GLU A 8 -0.39 1.76 -12.65
C GLU A 8 -0.98 0.63 -11.79
N LYS A 9 -0.47 0.45 -10.56
CA LYS A 9 -0.96 -0.61 -9.68
C LYS A 9 -2.42 -0.40 -9.23
N ILE A 10 -2.82 0.85 -8.96
CA ILE A 10 -4.22 1.19 -8.66
C ILE A 10 -5.12 0.83 -9.84
N LYS A 11 -4.70 1.19 -11.06
CA LYS A 11 -5.44 0.85 -12.29
C LYS A 11 -5.58 -0.66 -12.47
N ASP A 12 -4.51 -1.41 -12.28
CA ASP A 12 -4.50 -2.87 -12.40
C ASP A 12 -5.46 -3.52 -11.41
N LEU A 13 -5.43 -3.10 -10.14
CA LEU A 13 -6.34 -3.62 -9.12
C LEU A 13 -7.80 -3.28 -9.45
N ARG A 14 -8.06 -2.05 -9.88
CA ARG A 14 -9.41 -1.63 -10.28
C ARG A 14 -9.93 -2.47 -11.44
N GLN A 15 -9.09 -2.75 -12.44
CA GLN A 15 -9.45 -3.58 -13.58
C GLN A 15 -9.62 -5.05 -13.20
N LYS A 16 -8.77 -5.58 -12.31
CA LYS A 16 -8.85 -6.95 -11.79
C LYS A 16 -10.19 -7.21 -11.08
N ASP A 17 -10.68 -6.21 -10.35
CA ASP A 17 -11.97 -6.28 -9.65
C ASP A 17 -13.17 -5.87 -10.54
N ASN A 18 -12.94 -5.62 -11.83
CA ASN A 18 -13.93 -5.19 -12.81
C ASN A 18 -14.71 -3.91 -12.42
N ILE A 19 -14.04 -3.01 -11.68
CA ILE A 19 -14.63 -1.74 -11.23
C ILE A 19 -14.34 -0.65 -12.28
N SER A 20 -15.35 0.10 -12.70
CA SER A 20 -15.16 1.27 -13.57
C SER A 20 -14.63 2.48 -12.79
N LEU A 21 -14.07 3.48 -13.49
CA LEU A 21 -13.67 4.75 -12.85
C LEU A 21 -14.87 5.47 -12.19
N GLN A 22 -16.06 5.34 -12.77
CA GLN A 22 -17.30 5.93 -12.24
C GLN A 22 -17.72 5.25 -10.93
N GLU A 23 -17.65 3.93 -10.87
CA GLU A 23 -17.95 3.18 -9.64
C GLU A 23 -16.90 3.45 -8.56
N LEU A 24 -15.62 3.50 -8.90
CA LEU A 24 -14.58 3.86 -7.94
C LEU A 24 -14.77 5.30 -7.43
N SER A 25 -15.19 6.21 -8.29
CA SER A 25 -15.56 7.58 -7.92
C SER A 25 -16.71 7.60 -6.92
N ALA A 26 -17.77 6.83 -7.18
CA ALA A 26 -18.91 6.69 -6.27
C ALA A 26 -18.52 6.08 -4.90
N LYS A 27 -17.62 5.08 -4.88
CA LYS A 27 -17.17 4.41 -3.64
C LYS A 27 -16.17 5.26 -2.84
N SER A 28 -15.26 5.97 -3.50
CA SER A 28 -14.16 6.70 -2.86
C SER A 28 -14.49 8.17 -2.57
N GLY A 29 -15.50 8.74 -3.23
CA GLY A 29 -15.86 10.15 -3.13
C GLY A 29 -14.95 11.10 -3.92
N TYR A 30 -13.95 10.59 -4.65
CA TYR A 30 -13.11 11.38 -5.54
C TYR A 30 -13.71 11.47 -6.94
N SER A 31 -13.46 12.56 -7.67
CA SER A 31 -13.94 12.68 -9.04
C SER A 31 -13.23 11.72 -9.98
N THR A 32 -13.93 11.26 -11.03
CA THR A 32 -13.36 10.43 -12.09
C THR A 32 -12.12 11.06 -12.75
N ALA A 33 -12.09 12.40 -12.85
CA ALA A 33 -10.95 13.14 -13.36
C ALA A 33 -9.70 12.99 -12.47
N VAL A 34 -9.85 13.14 -11.14
CA VAL A 34 -8.75 12.97 -10.18
C VAL A 34 -8.25 11.52 -10.19
N LEU A 35 -9.17 10.55 -10.19
CA LEU A 35 -8.80 9.12 -10.26
C LEU A 35 -8.02 8.80 -11.55
N SER A 36 -8.47 9.33 -12.69
CA SER A 36 -7.75 9.17 -13.96
C SER A 36 -6.36 9.82 -13.94
N GLN A 37 -6.22 11.00 -13.33
CA GLN A 37 -4.93 11.65 -13.17
C GLN A 37 -3.97 10.83 -12.30
N ILE A 38 -4.48 10.21 -11.23
CA ILE A 38 -3.70 9.33 -10.36
C ILE A 38 -3.26 8.07 -11.13
N GLU A 39 -4.19 7.38 -11.81
CA GLU A 39 -3.91 6.16 -12.56
C GLU A 39 -2.90 6.37 -13.70
N ASN A 40 -2.90 7.57 -14.31
CA ASN A 40 -1.98 7.94 -15.39
C ASN A 40 -0.71 8.65 -14.91
N HIS A 41 -0.41 8.65 -13.60
CA HIS A 41 0.78 9.28 -13.01
C HIS A 41 0.90 10.80 -13.24
N LEU A 42 -0.21 11.49 -13.52
CA LEU A 42 -0.25 12.94 -13.69
C LEU A 42 -0.25 13.66 -12.33
N VAL A 43 -0.74 13.00 -11.29
CA VAL A 43 -0.77 13.52 -9.91
C VAL A 43 -0.31 12.44 -8.94
N SER A 44 0.57 12.83 -8.01
CA SER A 44 0.96 11.96 -6.91
C SER A 44 -0.09 12.03 -5.78
N PRO A 45 -0.79 10.93 -5.45
CA PRO A 45 -1.76 10.92 -4.37
C PRO A 45 -1.07 11.05 -3.01
N SER A 46 -1.73 11.73 -2.05
CA SER A 46 -1.27 11.72 -0.66
C SER A 46 -1.52 10.36 -0.02
N LEU A 47 -0.85 10.07 1.10
CA LEU A 47 -1.09 8.84 1.87
C LEU A 47 -2.58 8.68 2.26
N GLY A 48 -3.24 9.79 2.62
CA GLY A 48 -4.66 9.77 2.96
C GLY A 48 -5.54 9.34 1.79
N VAL A 49 -5.23 9.78 0.57
CA VAL A 49 -5.94 9.36 -0.65
C VAL A 49 -5.73 7.86 -0.89
N LEU A 50 -4.49 7.37 -0.77
CA LEU A 50 -4.19 5.95 -0.92
C LEU A 50 -4.96 5.09 0.11
N VAL A 51 -5.01 5.50 1.38
CA VAL A 51 -5.79 4.77 2.40
C VAL A 51 -7.28 4.73 2.04
N HIS A 52 -7.85 5.82 1.54
CA HIS A 52 -9.26 5.85 1.13
C HIS A 52 -9.53 4.99 -0.10
N LEU A 53 -8.66 5.03 -1.10
CA LEU A 53 -8.79 4.17 -2.29
C LEU A 53 -8.68 2.69 -1.94
N ALA A 54 -7.71 2.32 -1.08
CA ALA A 54 -7.54 0.95 -0.62
C ALA A 54 -8.82 0.44 0.06
N LYS A 55 -9.42 1.25 0.94
CA LYS A 55 -10.72 0.93 1.56
C LYS A 55 -11.87 0.83 0.56
N ALA A 56 -11.94 1.75 -0.41
CA ALA A 56 -12.99 1.75 -1.43
C ALA A 56 -12.92 0.53 -2.37
N MET A 57 -11.73 -0.04 -2.52
CA MET A 57 -11.44 -1.23 -3.33
C MET A 57 -11.38 -2.52 -2.50
N ASP A 58 -11.56 -2.45 -1.18
CA ASP A 58 -11.45 -3.57 -0.24
C ASP A 58 -10.10 -4.32 -0.32
N VAL A 59 -9.00 -3.56 -0.42
CA VAL A 59 -7.63 -4.09 -0.47
C VAL A 59 -6.75 -3.48 0.61
N SER A 60 -5.63 -4.14 0.93
CA SER A 60 -4.60 -3.54 1.78
C SER A 60 -3.88 -2.42 1.02
N ILE A 61 -3.46 -1.36 1.72
CA ILE A 61 -2.66 -0.30 1.10
C ILE A 61 -1.31 -0.82 0.55
N GLY A 62 -0.80 -1.93 1.11
CA GLY A 62 0.40 -2.61 0.64
C GLY A 62 0.28 -3.15 -0.78
N ALA A 63 -0.95 -3.48 -1.22
CA ALA A 63 -1.23 -3.96 -2.57
C ALA A 63 -0.81 -2.95 -3.65
N PHE A 64 -0.88 -1.65 -3.36
CA PHE A 64 -0.43 -0.58 -4.27
C PHE A 64 1.08 -0.55 -4.49
N PHE A 65 1.85 -1.15 -3.58
CA PHE A 65 3.30 -1.18 -3.61
C PHE A 65 3.85 -2.57 -3.99
N GLY A 66 3.00 -3.48 -4.46
CA GLY A 66 3.41 -4.84 -4.83
C GLY A 66 3.86 -5.69 -3.64
N ARG A 67 3.51 -5.29 -2.41
CA ARG A 67 3.70 -6.11 -1.21
C ARG A 67 2.44 -6.94 -0.99
N GLU A 68 2.45 -8.17 -1.44
CA GLU A 68 1.51 -9.19 -0.96
C GLU A 68 1.90 -9.62 0.45
N GLU A 69 0.94 -10.18 1.18
CA GLU A 69 1.01 -10.42 2.62
C GLU A 69 2.37 -10.98 3.06
N THR A 70 2.93 -10.33 4.09
CA THR A 70 4.12 -10.82 4.78
C THR A 70 3.81 -12.19 5.35
N GLU A 71 4.63 -13.19 5.02
CA GLU A 71 4.70 -14.48 5.71
C GLU A 71 4.45 -14.25 7.22
N PRO A 72 3.46 -14.95 7.84
CA PRO A 72 3.00 -14.64 9.19
C PRO A 72 4.09 -14.81 10.26
N PHE A 73 5.19 -15.48 9.89
CA PHE A 73 6.37 -15.67 10.70
C PHE A 73 7.60 -15.77 9.81
N THR A 74 8.76 -15.48 10.38
CA THR A 74 10.06 -15.78 9.79
C THR A 74 10.72 -16.88 10.61
N LEU A 75 11.05 -18.00 9.97
CA LEU A 75 11.84 -19.07 10.58
C LEU A 75 13.32 -18.69 10.55
N ILE A 76 13.94 -18.66 11.72
CA ILE A 76 15.37 -18.36 11.88
C ILE A 76 16.02 -19.55 12.58
N ARG A 77 17.22 -19.94 12.13
CA ARG A 77 17.98 -20.99 12.79
C ARG A 77 18.58 -20.46 14.09
N LYS A 78 18.67 -21.33 15.10
CA LYS A 78 19.34 -21.00 16.37
C LYS A 78 20.78 -20.55 16.11
N GLY A 79 21.12 -19.34 16.53
CA GLY A 79 22.41 -18.67 16.31
C GLY A 79 22.44 -17.69 15.13
N GLU A 80 21.39 -17.63 14.31
CA GLU A 80 21.23 -16.65 13.22
C GLU A 80 20.28 -15.50 13.61
N GLU A 81 19.80 -15.47 14.86
CA GLU A 81 19.00 -14.36 15.37
C GLU A 81 19.79 -13.04 15.48
N HIS A 82 19.24 -11.95 14.95
CA HIS A 82 19.76 -10.61 15.18
C HIS A 82 19.10 -9.99 16.41
N THR A 83 19.90 -9.61 17.41
CA THR A 83 19.41 -8.79 18.52
C THR A 83 19.11 -7.39 18.00
N VAL A 84 17.83 -7.06 17.86
CA VAL A 84 17.37 -5.73 17.49
C VAL A 84 16.89 -4.99 18.74
N SER A 85 17.41 -3.77 18.96
CA SER A 85 16.89 -2.89 20.01
C SER A 85 15.48 -2.44 19.61
N ARG A 86 14.47 -2.79 20.41
CA ARG A 86 13.07 -2.37 20.17
C ARG A 86 12.84 -0.87 20.43
N PHE A 87 13.84 -0.19 21.01
CA PHE A 87 13.80 1.23 21.28
C PHE A 87 14.97 1.92 20.58
N ALA A 88 14.68 3.03 19.92
CA ALA A 88 15.68 4.03 19.53
C ALA A 88 16.25 4.78 20.75
N SER A 89 16.45 4.08 21.88
CA SER A 89 17.14 4.58 23.06
C SER A 89 18.32 3.66 23.35
N LYS A 90 19.46 4.28 23.66
CA LYS A 90 20.76 3.62 23.91
C LYS A 90 20.75 2.66 25.12
N GLU A 91 19.67 2.64 25.90
CA GLU A 91 19.55 1.84 27.11
C GLU A 91 18.31 0.96 27.01
N GLY A 92 18.51 -0.28 26.56
CA GLY A 92 17.46 -1.29 26.49
C GLY A 92 17.02 -1.72 27.88
N VAL A 93 15.71 -1.72 28.13
CA VAL A 93 15.13 -2.29 29.35
C VAL A 93 15.14 -3.82 29.23
N ARG A 94 15.72 -4.49 30.22
CA ARG A 94 15.66 -5.95 30.39
C ARG A 94 14.42 -6.31 31.20
N TYR A 95 13.64 -7.27 30.72
CA TYR A 95 12.68 -8.03 31.52
C TYR A 95 13.25 -9.43 31.75
#